data_AF-A0A1D8ASQ6-F1
#
_entry.id   AF-A0A1D8ASQ6-F1
#
_cell.length_a   1.000
_cell.length_b   1.000
_cell.length_c   1.000
_cell.angle_alpha   90.00
_cell.angle_beta   90.00
_cell.angle_gamma   90.00
#
_symmetry.space_group_name_H-M   'P 1'
#
loop_
_entity.id
_entity.type
_entity.pdbx_description
1 polymer ?
#
loop_
_entity_poly.entity_id
_entity_poly.type
_entity_poly.pdbx_seq_one_letter_code
_entity_poly.pdbx_strand_id
1 'polypeptide(L)'
;MPASPIICFGQQPCGFFPRRFLYAKFVTARRLQAEIGGEIVFFYHDSDHDPRETQTTLRHRKTDAPTTLNFTFANKVQRKWSPLAAKRIPADWPAHTARQLGAYVSPAAATVFKGVQAATVADFCLEMYRGLGLLDGIRVVRSADPAVRRAACDITDCFVDVPYEGETVRARRMPDGSLCLHEGGDSYVQLPSSAFTKEQVSPTRDTRLRWMQSVLHCTHYIAGAGEQAYLNQADAPEISFLTRDPIDRFDEAWTDYP
;
A
#
# COMPACT_ATOMS: atom_id res chain seq x y z
N MET A 1 29.42 -17.58 1.62
CA MET A 1 28.10 -18.12 1.25
C MET A 1 27.33 -17.01 0.55
N PRO A 2 26.63 -17.25 -0.56
CA PRO A 2 25.74 -16.23 -1.12
C PRO A 2 24.70 -15.83 -0.06
N ALA A 3 24.33 -14.57 -0.03
CA ALA A 3 23.27 -14.09 0.86
C ALA A 3 21.96 -14.84 0.56
N SER A 4 21.17 -15.12 1.60
CA SER A 4 19.86 -15.76 1.43
C SER A 4 18.97 -14.90 0.53
N PRO A 5 18.19 -15.49 -0.40
CA PRO A 5 17.31 -14.71 -1.28
C PRO A 5 16.32 -13.85 -0.48
N ILE A 6 16.14 -12.62 -0.94
CA ILE A 6 15.06 -11.73 -0.49
C ILE A 6 14.08 -11.60 -1.66
N ILE A 7 12.87 -12.12 -1.47
CA ILE A 7 11.76 -12.12 -2.42
C ILE A 7 10.81 -10.99 -2.03
N CYS A 8 10.76 -9.93 -2.84
CA CYS A 8 9.99 -8.74 -2.54
C CYS A 8 8.81 -8.55 -3.49
N PHE A 9 7.76 -7.91 -3.00
CA PHE A 9 6.77 -7.22 -3.82
C PHE A 9 6.25 -6.00 -3.08
N GLY A 10 5.94 -4.95 -3.85
CA GLY A 10 5.36 -3.72 -3.34
C GLY A 10 3.86 -3.62 -3.58
N GLN A 11 3.11 -3.05 -2.63
CA GLN A 11 1.73 -2.61 -2.86
C GLN A 11 1.29 -1.55 -1.84
N GLN A 12 0.51 -0.57 -2.30
CA GLN A 12 -0.23 0.34 -1.41
C GLN A 12 -1.29 -0.44 -0.62
N PRO A 13 -1.81 0.09 0.50
CA PRO A 13 -3.10 -0.35 1.03
C PRO A 13 -4.14 -0.41 -0.11
N CYS A 14 -4.61 -1.61 -0.48
CA CYS A 14 -5.43 -1.81 -1.67
C CYS A 14 -6.71 -2.61 -1.36
N GLY A 15 -7.61 -1.95 -0.62
CA GLY A 15 -8.86 -2.52 -0.10
C GLY A 15 -8.67 -3.12 1.28
N PHE A 16 -9.68 -2.99 2.14
CA PHE A 16 -9.66 -3.64 3.47
C PHE A 16 -9.79 -5.16 3.37
N PHE A 17 -10.47 -5.68 2.34
CA PHE A 17 -10.13 -6.98 1.78
C PHE A 17 -9.17 -6.72 0.61
N PRO A 18 -7.99 -7.37 0.57
CA PRO A 18 -6.98 -7.05 -0.43
C PRO A 18 -7.51 -7.37 -1.81
N ARG A 19 -7.23 -6.52 -2.80
CA ARG A 19 -7.52 -6.84 -4.20
C ARG A 19 -6.86 -8.15 -4.62
N ARG A 20 -7.50 -8.88 -5.53
CA ARG A 20 -7.08 -10.21 -6.00
C ARG A 20 -5.68 -10.18 -6.60
N PHE A 21 -5.26 -9.10 -7.26
CA PHE A 21 -3.88 -8.98 -7.74
C PHE A 21 -2.84 -8.95 -6.61
N LEU A 22 -3.17 -8.42 -5.42
CA LEU A 22 -2.26 -8.44 -4.27
C LEU A 22 -2.21 -9.84 -3.67
N TYR A 23 -3.35 -10.51 -3.56
CA TYR A 23 -3.39 -11.94 -3.22
C TYR A 23 -2.50 -12.78 -4.16
N ALA A 24 -2.57 -12.55 -5.47
CA ALA A 24 -1.71 -13.24 -6.43
C ALA A 24 -0.22 -12.97 -6.18
N LYS A 25 0.18 -11.75 -5.78
CA LYS A 25 1.58 -11.46 -5.37
C LYS A 25 2.00 -12.31 -4.18
N PHE A 26 1.15 -12.46 -3.15
CA PHE A 26 1.42 -13.33 -2.00
C PHE A 26 1.60 -14.79 -2.41
N VAL A 27 0.72 -15.32 -3.26
CA VAL A 27 0.80 -16.71 -3.75
C VAL A 27 2.07 -16.95 -4.55
N THR A 28 2.39 -16.05 -5.50
CA THR A 28 3.61 -16.15 -6.30
C THR A 28 4.86 -16.08 -5.43
N ALA A 29 4.88 -15.23 -4.40
CA ALA A 29 6.01 -15.13 -3.48
C ALA A 29 6.23 -16.41 -2.68
N ARG A 30 5.16 -17.01 -2.17
CA ARG A 30 5.22 -18.30 -1.45
C ARG A 30 5.67 -19.44 -2.35
N ARG A 31 5.17 -19.49 -3.58
CA ARG A 31 5.61 -20.48 -4.57
C ARG A 31 7.11 -20.33 -4.85
N LEU A 32 7.57 -19.12 -5.13
CA LEU A 32 8.99 -18.86 -5.36
C LEU A 32 9.84 -19.20 -4.13
N GLN A 33 9.41 -18.83 -2.92
CA GLN A 33 10.11 -19.18 -1.68
C GLN A 33 10.22 -20.70 -1.48
N ALA A 34 9.20 -21.47 -1.86
CA ALA A 34 9.28 -22.93 -1.81
C ALA A 34 10.30 -23.51 -2.82
N GLU A 35 10.54 -22.82 -3.93
CA GLU A 35 11.49 -23.22 -4.97
C GLU A 35 12.95 -22.85 -4.60
N ILE A 36 13.18 -21.64 -4.07
CA ILE A 36 14.54 -21.09 -3.88
C ILE A 36 14.92 -20.81 -2.42
N GLY A 37 14.01 -21.03 -1.47
CA GLY A 37 14.16 -20.61 -0.09
C GLY A 37 14.08 -19.09 0.08
N GLY A 38 14.66 -18.57 1.17
CA GLY A 38 14.77 -17.14 1.42
C GLY A 38 13.64 -16.52 2.25
N GLU A 39 13.68 -15.19 2.35
CA GLU A 39 12.71 -14.38 3.08
C GLU A 39 11.73 -13.71 2.09
N ILE A 40 10.43 -13.74 2.42
CA ILE A 40 9.43 -12.93 1.70
C ILE A 40 9.28 -11.58 2.40
N VAL A 41 9.37 -10.51 1.62
CA VAL A 41 9.23 -9.12 2.09
C VAL A 41 8.09 -8.43 1.36
N PHE A 42 7.05 -8.07 2.10
CA PHE A 42 6.00 -7.20 1.60
C PHE A 42 6.36 -5.74 1.86
N PHE A 43 6.69 -5.00 0.80
CA PHE A 43 6.94 -3.57 0.88
C PHE A 43 5.62 -2.79 0.77
N TYR A 44 5.12 -2.37 1.92
CA TYR A 44 3.82 -1.75 2.08
C TYR A 44 3.90 -0.24 1.83
N HIS A 45 3.34 0.22 0.71
CA HIS A 45 3.41 1.61 0.25
C HIS A 45 2.36 2.52 0.94
N ASP A 46 2.30 2.50 2.26
CA ASP A 46 1.38 3.29 3.08
C ASP A 46 1.72 4.79 3.18
N SER A 47 2.87 5.20 2.65
CA SER A 47 3.21 6.61 2.43
C SER A 47 2.45 7.21 1.26
N ASP A 48 1.88 6.43 0.34
CA ASP A 48 1.03 6.98 -0.73
C ASP A 48 -0.26 7.56 -0.14
N HIS A 49 -0.94 8.45 -0.85
CA HIS A 49 -2.10 9.19 -0.35
C HIS A 49 -3.41 8.95 -1.12
N ASP A 50 -3.41 8.19 -2.22
CA ASP A 50 -4.63 8.02 -3.05
C ASP A 50 -5.70 7.17 -2.33
N PRO A 51 -6.84 7.74 -1.92
CA PRO A 51 -7.91 7.00 -1.26
C PRO A 51 -8.69 6.07 -2.20
N ARG A 52 -8.49 6.16 -3.52
CA ARG A 52 -9.16 5.27 -4.49
C ARG A 52 -8.55 3.88 -4.46
N GLU A 53 -7.28 3.76 -4.11
CA GLU A 53 -6.61 2.47 -3.99
C GLU A 53 -7.27 1.60 -2.90
N THR A 54 -7.84 2.21 -1.87
CA THR A 54 -8.49 1.50 -0.77
C THR A 54 -9.94 1.10 -1.04
N GLN A 55 -10.45 1.34 -2.25
CA GLN A 55 -11.75 0.82 -2.67
C GLN A 55 -11.72 -0.71 -2.66
N THR A 56 -12.74 -1.28 -2.02
CA THR A 56 -12.96 -2.72 -1.88
C THR A 56 -14.21 -3.09 -2.67
N THR A 57 -14.03 -3.64 -3.87
CA THR A 57 -15.14 -4.15 -4.69
C THR A 57 -15.44 -5.60 -4.31
N LEU A 58 -16.64 -5.86 -3.80
CA LEU A 58 -17.12 -7.15 -3.33
C LEU A 58 -18.29 -7.61 -4.20
N ARG A 59 -18.51 -8.93 -4.30
CA ARG A 59 -19.68 -9.48 -5.01
C ARG A 59 -20.71 -10.03 -4.05
N HIS A 60 -21.97 -9.75 -4.34
CA HIS A 60 -23.08 -10.26 -3.55
C HIS A 60 -23.18 -11.79 -3.70
N ARG A 61 -23.16 -12.52 -2.58
CA ARG A 61 -23.00 -13.99 -2.57
C ARG A 61 -24.12 -14.76 -3.28
N LYS A 62 -25.30 -14.16 -3.49
CA LYS A 62 -26.43 -14.81 -4.18
C LYS A 62 -26.62 -14.36 -5.63
N THR A 63 -26.25 -13.13 -5.96
CA THR A 63 -26.57 -12.52 -7.26
C THR A 63 -25.33 -12.23 -8.10
N ASP A 64 -24.14 -12.40 -7.52
CA ASP A 64 -22.85 -12.06 -8.10
C ASP A 64 -22.68 -10.58 -8.49
N ALA A 65 -23.63 -9.72 -8.14
CA ALA A 65 -23.58 -8.29 -8.46
C ALA A 65 -22.44 -7.60 -7.67
N PRO A 66 -21.59 -6.78 -8.33
CA PRO A 66 -20.50 -6.08 -7.66
C PRO A 66 -20.99 -4.83 -6.92
N THR A 67 -20.44 -4.60 -5.72
CA THR A 67 -20.62 -3.40 -4.91
C THR A 67 -19.24 -2.90 -4.46
N THR A 68 -18.98 -1.61 -4.60
CA THR A 68 -17.73 -1.00 -4.13
C THR A 68 -17.96 -0.27 -2.81
N LEU A 69 -17.22 -0.67 -1.79
CA LEU A 69 -17.15 0.01 -0.49
C LEU A 69 -15.79 0.70 -0.34
N ASN A 70 -15.72 1.73 0.50
CA ASN A 70 -14.45 2.37 0.86
C ASN A 70 -14.52 2.89 2.30
N PHE A 71 -13.36 3.27 2.83
CA PHE A 71 -13.26 4.02 4.07
C PHE A 71 -13.97 5.38 3.95
N THR A 72 -14.59 5.81 5.03
CA THR A 72 -14.77 7.24 5.29
C THR A 72 -13.53 7.77 6.00
N PHE A 73 -13.30 9.08 5.90
CA PHE A 73 -12.10 9.73 6.41
C PHE A 73 -12.52 10.80 7.40
N ALA A 74 -11.71 11.03 8.43
CA ALA A 74 -12.01 12.00 9.49
C ALA A 74 -12.28 13.42 8.96
N ASN A 75 -11.65 13.83 7.85
CA ASN A 75 -11.96 15.09 7.16
C ASN A 75 -11.47 15.10 5.70
N LYS A 76 -11.78 16.21 5.00
CA LYS A 76 -11.46 16.42 3.57
C LYS A 76 -9.96 16.55 3.31
N VAL A 77 -9.20 17.20 4.19
CA VAL A 77 -7.74 17.35 4.08
C VAL A 77 -7.09 15.98 4.08
N GLN A 78 -7.45 15.14 5.05
CA GLN A 78 -6.94 13.77 5.10
C GLN A 78 -7.34 12.95 3.90
N ARG A 79 -8.61 13.00 3.49
CA ARG A 79 -9.08 12.28 2.30
C ARG A 79 -8.25 12.64 1.07
N LYS A 80 -7.99 13.94 0.86
CA LYS A 80 -7.26 14.42 -0.33
C LYS A 80 -5.75 14.14 -0.27
N TRP A 81 -5.09 14.50 0.83
CA TRP A 81 -3.64 14.72 0.80
C TRP A 81 -2.84 13.98 1.85
N SER A 82 -3.46 13.51 2.95
CA SER A 82 -2.71 12.75 3.95
C SER A 82 -2.25 11.40 3.40
N PRO A 83 -1.02 10.95 3.73
CA PRO A 83 -0.60 9.58 3.44
C PRO A 83 -1.56 8.58 4.09
N LEU A 84 -1.72 7.40 3.50
CA LEU A 84 -2.64 6.37 3.97
C LEU A 84 -2.33 5.93 5.41
N ALA A 85 -1.06 6.01 5.83
CA ALA A 85 -0.62 5.81 7.21
C ALA A 85 -1.15 6.85 8.21
N ALA A 86 -1.54 8.04 7.75
CA ALA A 86 -2.09 9.12 8.59
C ALA A 86 -3.60 9.35 8.40
N LYS A 87 -4.23 8.73 7.39
CA LYS A 87 -5.67 8.83 7.15
C LYS A 87 -6.43 8.07 8.24
N ARG A 88 -7.10 8.82 9.12
CA ARG A 88 -7.90 8.31 10.24
C ARG A 88 -9.30 7.90 9.78
N ILE A 89 -9.75 6.79 10.38
CA ILE A 89 -11.08 6.21 10.17
C ILE A 89 -12.02 6.74 11.27
N PRO A 90 -13.22 7.26 10.93
CA PRO A 90 -14.24 7.61 11.93
C PRO A 90 -14.63 6.40 12.79
N ALA A 91 -14.79 6.59 14.10
CA ALA A 91 -14.98 5.51 15.07
C ALA A 91 -16.24 4.66 14.83
N ASP A 92 -17.26 5.23 14.20
CA ASP A 92 -18.52 4.57 13.85
C ASP A 92 -18.46 3.78 12.53
N TRP A 93 -17.46 4.05 11.69
CA TRP A 93 -17.32 3.41 10.37
C TRP A 93 -17.18 1.89 10.42
N PRO A 94 -16.36 1.27 11.30
CA PRO A 94 -16.24 -0.19 11.33
C PRO A 94 -17.58 -0.88 11.63
N ALA A 95 -18.31 -0.41 12.64
CA ALA A 95 -19.61 -0.96 13.01
C ALA A 95 -20.65 -0.77 11.89
N HIS A 96 -20.64 0.38 11.22
CA HIS A 96 -21.52 0.65 10.08
C HIS A 96 -21.23 -0.25 8.88
N THR A 97 -19.95 -0.42 8.54
CA THR A 97 -19.52 -1.25 7.41
C THR A 97 -19.77 -2.72 7.69
N ALA A 98 -19.50 -3.21 8.91
CA ALA A 98 -19.70 -4.61 9.29
C ALA A 98 -21.15 -5.10 9.08
N ARG A 99 -22.15 -4.22 9.26
CA ARG A 99 -23.58 -4.54 9.03
C ARG A 99 -23.89 -4.88 7.57
N GLN A 100 -23.10 -4.36 6.63
CA GLN A 100 -23.31 -4.57 5.20
C GLN A 100 -22.62 -5.84 4.69
N LEU A 101 -21.56 -6.30 5.37
CA LEU A 101 -20.66 -7.35 4.86
C LEU A 101 -21.29 -8.75 4.74
N GLY A 102 -22.33 -9.06 5.52
CA GLY A 102 -22.91 -10.41 5.56
C GLY A 102 -23.44 -10.90 4.20
N ALA A 103 -23.83 -9.97 3.32
CA ALA A 103 -24.29 -10.29 1.97
C ALA A 103 -23.14 -10.56 0.97
N TYR A 104 -21.90 -10.24 1.33
CA TYR A 104 -20.74 -10.19 0.43
C TYR A 104 -19.62 -11.17 0.82
N VAL A 105 -19.43 -11.45 2.11
CA VAL A 105 -18.30 -12.27 2.59
C VAL A 105 -18.78 -13.46 3.44
N SER A 106 -17.87 -14.42 3.67
CA SER A 106 -18.12 -15.54 4.59
C SER A 106 -18.27 -15.06 6.04
N PRO A 107 -18.95 -15.82 6.93
CA PRO A 107 -18.98 -15.49 8.36
C PRO A 107 -17.60 -15.40 9.01
N ALA A 108 -16.63 -16.21 8.53
CA ALA A 108 -15.25 -16.17 8.99
C ALA A 108 -14.56 -14.85 8.63
N ALA A 109 -14.64 -14.44 7.37
CA ALA A 109 -14.11 -13.15 6.91
C ALA A 109 -14.78 -11.95 7.60
N ALA A 110 -16.10 -12.02 7.85
CA ALA A 110 -16.81 -11.00 8.61
C ALA A 110 -16.36 -10.93 10.09
N THR A 111 -16.01 -12.07 10.68
CA THR A 111 -15.45 -12.13 12.04
C THR A 111 -14.08 -11.48 12.10
N VAL A 112 -13.20 -11.76 11.13
CA VAL A 112 -11.90 -11.09 11.00
C VAL A 112 -12.09 -9.58 10.94
N PHE A 113 -12.98 -9.09 10.07
CA PHE A 113 -13.27 -7.66 9.94
C PHE A 113 -13.72 -7.02 11.26
N LYS A 114 -14.59 -7.69 12.02
CA LYS A 114 -15.08 -7.18 13.31
C LYS A 114 -14.00 -7.17 14.39
N GLY A 115 -12.95 -7.97 14.24
CA GLY A 115 -11.84 -8.06 15.19
C GLY A 115 -10.74 -7.02 15.00
N VAL A 116 -10.73 -6.31 13.87
CA VAL A 116 -9.70 -5.30 13.58
C VAL A 116 -9.83 -4.08 14.50
N GLN A 117 -8.72 -3.64 15.08
CA GLN A 117 -8.62 -2.52 16.01
C GLN A 117 -7.59 -1.50 15.52
N ALA A 118 -7.89 -0.87 14.39
CA ALA A 118 -7.02 0.11 13.76
C ALA A 118 -7.70 1.48 13.62
N ALA A 119 -6.96 2.54 13.94
CA ALA A 119 -7.43 3.92 13.79
C ALA A 119 -7.13 4.52 12.41
N THR A 120 -6.17 3.95 11.67
CA THR A 120 -5.75 4.45 10.35
C THR A 120 -6.08 3.45 9.25
N VAL A 121 -6.25 3.97 8.04
CA VAL A 121 -6.57 3.18 6.85
C VAL A 121 -5.49 2.14 6.55
N ALA A 122 -4.22 2.53 6.62
CA ALA A 122 -3.11 1.62 6.38
C ALA A 122 -3.04 0.50 7.43
N ASP A 123 -3.22 0.84 8.72
CA ASP A 123 -3.19 -0.17 9.79
C ASP A 123 -4.39 -1.11 9.69
N PHE A 124 -5.58 -0.60 9.35
CA PHE A 124 -6.78 -1.41 9.19
C PHE A 124 -6.61 -2.45 8.08
N CYS A 125 -6.09 -2.05 6.92
CA CYS A 125 -5.81 -2.99 5.84
C CYS A 125 -4.76 -4.03 6.25
N LEU A 126 -3.70 -3.62 6.95
CA LEU A 126 -2.63 -4.53 7.37
C LEU A 126 -3.11 -5.55 8.42
N GLU A 127 -3.93 -5.11 9.40
CA GLU A 127 -4.58 -5.99 10.36
C GLU A 127 -5.56 -6.95 9.70
N MET A 128 -6.34 -6.48 8.72
CA MET A 128 -7.18 -7.36 7.89
C MET A 128 -6.33 -8.43 7.20
N TYR A 129 -5.25 -8.05 6.53
CA TYR A 129 -4.40 -9.00 5.80
C TYR A 129 -3.76 -10.01 6.75
N ARG A 130 -3.37 -9.58 7.96
CA ARG A 130 -2.89 -10.46 9.02
C ARG A 130 -3.98 -11.43 9.48
N GLY A 131 -5.18 -10.93 9.79
CA GLY A 131 -6.30 -11.75 10.25
C GLY A 131 -6.80 -12.75 9.19
N LEU A 132 -6.50 -12.50 7.92
CA LEU A 132 -6.75 -13.41 6.80
C LEU A 132 -5.59 -14.41 6.54
N GLY A 133 -4.54 -14.41 7.35
CA GLY A 133 -3.38 -15.32 7.21
C GLY A 133 -2.45 -15.00 6.02
N LEU A 134 -2.61 -13.83 5.39
CA LEU A 134 -1.81 -13.47 4.22
C LEU A 134 -0.38 -13.06 4.59
N LEU A 135 -0.15 -12.65 5.83
CA LEU A 135 1.14 -12.13 6.29
C LEU A 135 1.97 -13.16 7.08
N ASP A 136 1.49 -14.41 7.18
CA ASP A 136 2.21 -15.47 7.89
C ASP A 136 3.55 -15.77 7.21
N GLY A 137 4.64 -15.68 7.97
CA GLY A 137 6.01 -15.86 7.48
C GLY A 137 6.53 -14.73 6.59
N ILE A 138 5.83 -13.57 6.54
CA ILE A 138 6.20 -12.44 5.68
C ILE A 138 6.66 -11.26 6.53
N ARG A 139 7.84 -10.73 6.22
CA ARG A 139 8.29 -9.46 6.80
C ARG A 139 7.59 -8.30 6.10
N VAL A 140 6.91 -7.46 6.85
CA VAL A 140 6.32 -6.23 6.32
C VAL A 140 7.26 -5.05 6.55
N VAL A 141 7.57 -4.31 5.48
CA VAL A 141 8.34 -3.06 5.55
C VAL A 141 7.46 -1.92 5.08
N ARG A 142 7.28 -0.91 5.93
CA ARG A 142 6.37 0.20 5.67
C ARG A 142 7.12 1.38 5.09
N SER A 143 6.65 1.92 3.97
CA SER A 143 7.22 3.11 3.34
C SER A 143 7.05 4.39 4.19
N ALA A 144 6.09 4.41 5.11
CA ALA A 144 5.89 5.50 6.06
C ALA A 144 6.76 5.39 7.32
N ASP A 145 7.47 4.28 7.55
CA ASP A 145 8.30 4.11 8.73
C ASP A 145 9.50 5.08 8.71
N PRO A 146 9.65 5.96 9.72
CA PRO A 146 10.78 6.88 9.83
C PRO A 146 12.15 6.20 9.72
N ALA A 147 12.31 4.98 10.24
CA ALA A 147 13.57 4.24 10.18
C ALA A 147 13.91 3.81 8.75
N VAL A 148 12.91 3.32 8.00
CA VAL A 148 13.07 2.97 6.57
C VAL A 148 13.44 4.22 5.78
N ARG A 149 12.75 5.33 6.01
CA ARG A 149 13.00 6.59 5.31
C ARG A 149 14.40 7.12 5.58
N ARG A 150 14.84 7.10 6.84
CA ARG A 150 16.20 7.51 7.24
C ARG A 150 17.29 6.66 6.58
N ALA A 151 17.08 5.35 6.49
CA ALA A 151 18.05 4.41 5.94
C ALA A 151 18.13 4.45 4.40
N ALA A 152 17.04 4.80 3.72
CA ALA A 152 16.98 4.81 2.26
C ALA A 152 17.97 5.80 1.63
N CYS A 153 18.28 5.64 0.34
CA CYS A 153 19.09 6.61 -0.39
C CYS A 153 18.39 7.97 -0.54
N ASP A 154 19.17 9.03 -0.77
CA ASP A 154 18.62 10.36 -0.99
C ASP A 154 17.97 10.46 -2.38
N ILE A 155 16.82 11.12 -2.44
CA ILE A 155 16.06 11.33 -3.66
C ILE A 155 15.56 12.77 -3.75
N THR A 156 15.64 13.37 -4.93
CA THR A 156 15.22 14.76 -5.19
C THR A 156 13.81 14.85 -5.73
N ASP A 157 13.41 13.88 -6.55
CA ASP A 157 12.04 13.69 -7.00
C ASP A 157 11.26 12.86 -5.98
N CYS A 158 10.57 13.57 -5.09
CA CYS A 158 9.99 12.99 -3.89
C CYS A 158 8.74 13.74 -3.40
N PHE A 159 8.11 13.15 -2.40
CA PHE A 159 7.11 13.80 -1.58
C PHE A 159 7.64 14.00 -0.16
N VAL A 160 7.09 15.00 0.54
CA VAL A 160 7.44 15.35 1.91
C VAL A 160 6.17 15.43 2.75
N ASP A 161 6.15 14.72 3.87
CA ASP A 161 5.07 14.78 4.86
C ASP A 161 5.24 16.04 5.73
N VAL A 162 4.29 16.99 5.64
CA VAL A 162 4.33 18.29 6.32
C VAL A 162 3.00 18.63 6.98
N PRO A 163 2.97 19.50 8.01
CA PRO A 163 1.72 19.95 8.60
C PRO A 163 0.96 20.91 7.68
N TYR A 164 -0.35 20.73 7.54
CA TYR A 164 -1.26 21.62 6.83
C TYR A 164 -2.67 21.50 7.42
N GLU A 165 -3.29 22.63 7.79
CA GLU A 165 -4.65 22.69 8.37
C GLU A 165 -4.88 21.70 9.53
N GLY A 166 -3.86 21.51 10.39
CA GLY A 166 -3.95 20.60 11.55
C GLY A 166 -3.75 19.12 11.22
N GLU A 167 -3.41 18.78 9.98
CA GLU A 167 -3.17 17.40 9.52
C GLU A 167 -1.76 17.23 8.94
N THR A 168 -1.27 16.00 8.89
CA THR A 168 -0.07 15.66 8.11
C THR A 168 -0.48 15.39 6.67
N VAL A 169 0.08 16.14 5.71
CA VAL A 169 -0.18 16.00 4.27
C VAL A 169 1.08 15.59 3.51
N ARG A 170 0.93 14.81 2.45
CA ARG A 170 2.02 14.38 1.57
C ARG A 170 2.17 15.34 0.40
N ALA A 171 3.06 16.31 0.52
CA ALA A 171 3.28 17.34 -0.48
C ALA A 171 4.32 16.92 -1.52
N ARG A 172 4.07 17.21 -2.81
CA ARG A 172 5.06 17.01 -3.88
C ARG A 172 6.14 18.08 -3.75
N ARG A 173 7.41 17.66 -3.76
CA ARG A 173 8.55 18.57 -3.89
C ARG A 173 8.75 18.92 -5.35
N MET A 174 8.66 20.21 -5.67
CA MET A 174 8.87 20.76 -7.00
C MET A 174 10.36 20.99 -7.26
N PRO A 175 10.80 21.12 -8.53
CA PRO A 175 12.21 21.33 -8.88
C PRO A 175 12.83 22.60 -8.26
N ASP A 176 12.02 23.64 -8.03
CA ASP A 176 12.41 24.88 -7.35
C ASP A 176 12.51 24.73 -5.82
N GLY A 177 12.23 23.54 -5.28
CA GLY A 177 12.23 23.23 -3.86
C GLY A 177 10.90 23.53 -3.15
N SER A 178 9.93 24.12 -3.85
CA SER A 178 8.62 24.41 -3.27
C SER A 178 7.83 23.12 -3.00
N LEU A 179 6.92 23.16 -2.02
CA LEU A 179 6.07 22.04 -1.64
C LEU A 179 4.64 22.33 -2.07
N CYS A 180 4.02 21.39 -2.80
CA CYS A 180 2.68 21.59 -3.38
C CYS A 180 1.75 20.40 -3.10
N LEU A 181 0.48 20.69 -2.86
CA LEU A 181 -0.60 19.70 -2.82
C LEU A 181 -1.36 19.72 -4.14
N HIS A 182 -1.54 18.56 -4.76
CA HIS A 182 -2.27 18.45 -6.03
C HIS A 182 -3.78 18.45 -5.80
N GLU A 183 -4.51 19.31 -6.51
CA GLU A 183 -5.97 19.41 -6.41
C GLU A 183 -6.73 18.66 -7.52
N GLY A 184 -6.01 18.16 -8.52
CA GLY A 184 -6.58 17.62 -9.76
C GLY A 184 -6.31 18.53 -10.96
N GLY A 185 -6.14 17.93 -12.14
CA GLY A 185 -5.73 18.67 -13.34
C GLY A 185 -4.40 19.39 -13.15
N ASP A 186 -4.32 20.63 -13.59
CA ASP A 186 -3.14 21.50 -13.44
C ASP A 186 -3.24 22.43 -12.21
N SER A 187 -4.06 22.08 -11.21
CA SER A 187 -4.26 22.89 -10.00
C SER A 187 -3.44 22.37 -8.82
N TYR A 188 -2.77 23.30 -8.14
CA TYR A 188 -1.88 23.03 -7.01
C TYR A 188 -2.06 24.09 -5.91
N VAL A 189 -2.05 23.63 -4.65
CA VAL A 189 -1.92 24.51 -3.48
C VAL A 189 -0.45 24.55 -3.09
N GLN A 190 0.17 25.72 -3.20
CA GLN A 190 1.53 25.92 -2.72
C GLN A 190 1.53 26.05 -1.19
N LEU A 191 2.40 25.29 -0.54
CA LEU A 191 2.57 25.32 0.90
C LEU A 191 3.67 26.31 1.31
N PRO A 192 3.61 26.84 2.54
CA PRO A 192 4.72 27.62 3.10
C PRO A 192 6.01 26.81 3.08
N SER A 193 7.14 27.50 2.86
CA SER A 193 8.46 26.88 3.00
C SER A 193 8.62 26.34 4.43
N SER A 194 9.00 25.07 4.52
CA SER A 194 9.31 24.41 5.79
C SER A 194 10.58 23.60 5.62
N ALA A 195 11.45 23.64 6.64
CA ALA A 195 12.48 22.62 6.77
C ALA A 195 11.82 21.26 6.99
N PHE A 196 12.46 20.21 6.51
CA PHE A 196 12.04 18.82 6.73
C PHE A 196 13.27 17.92 6.83
N THR A 197 13.10 16.78 7.47
CA THR A 197 14.12 15.75 7.60
C THR A 197 13.81 14.56 6.71
N LYS A 198 14.76 13.62 6.64
CA LYS A 198 14.66 12.43 5.80
C LYS A 198 13.49 11.52 6.19
N GLU A 199 13.12 11.50 7.47
CA GLU A 199 11.96 10.79 8.02
C GLU A 199 10.62 11.26 7.44
N GLN A 200 10.58 12.42 6.79
CA GLN A 200 9.39 12.97 6.15
C GLN A 200 9.35 12.66 4.64
N VAL A 201 10.42 12.13 4.07
CA VAL A 201 10.56 11.94 2.62
C VAL A 201 10.02 10.57 2.19
N SER A 202 9.23 10.56 1.12
CA SER A 202 8.76 9.34 0.45
C SER A 202 8.93 9.43 -1.07
N PRO A 203 9.12 8.32 -1.79
CA PRO A 203 9.43 8.36 -3.21
C PRO A 203 8.22 8.66 -4.09
N THR A 204 8.49 9.23 -5.27
CA THR A 204 7.54 9.23 -6.39
C THR A 204 7.46 7.84 -7.01
N ARG A 205 6.64 7.65 -8.05
CA ARG A 205 6.63 6.39 -8.80
C ARG A 205 8.01 6.08 -9.39
N ASP A 206 8.67 7.10 -9.94
CA ASP A 206 9.88 6.94 -10.73
C ASP A 206 11.12 6.72 -9.85
N THR A 207 11.12 7.24 -8.62
CA THR A 207 12.23 7.05 -7.67
C THR A 207 12.03 5.90 -6.70
N ARG A 208 10.87 5.22 -6.75
CA ARG A 208 10.46 4.19 -5.79
C ARG A 208 11.38 2.98 -5.77
N LEU A 209 11.76 2.48 -6.94
CA LEU A 209 12.52 1.23 -7.05
C LEU A 209 13.90 1.39 -6.42
N ARG A 210 14.70 2.39 -6.85
CA ARG A 210 16.02 2.67 -6.23
C ARG A 210 15.93 2.96 -4.74
N TRP A 211 14.89 3.70 -4.31
CA TRP A 211 14.70 4.07 -2.91
C TRP A 211 14.41 2.85 -2.05
N MET A 212 13.47 2.01 -2.48
CA MET A 212 13.16 0.73 -1.82
C MET A 212 14.37 -0.20 -1.81
N GLN A 213 15.04 -0.36 -2.96
CA GLN A 213 16.15 -1.29 -3.12
C GLN A 213 17.35 -0.93 -2.25
N SER A 214 17.58 0.37 -2.03
CA SER A 214 18.63 0.85 -1.11
C SER A 214 18.46 0.41 0.34
N VAL A 215 17.26 -0.05 0.73
CA VAL A 215 16.95 -0.55 2.09
C VAL A 215 16.73 -2.05 2.08
N LEU A 216 15.98 -2.57 1.11
CA LEU A 216 15.55 -3.96 1.11
C LEU A 216 16.60 -4.92 0.57
N HIS A 217 17.46 -4.43 -0.34
CA HIS A 217 18.43 -5.25 -1.06
C HIS A 217 17.81 -6.54 -1.60
N CYS A 218 16.62 -6.43 -2.20
CA CYS A 218 15.91 -7.60 -2.68
C CYS A 218 16.64 -8.21 -3.88
N THR A 219 16.54 -9.53 -4.00
CA THR A 219 17.16 -10.31 -5.08
C THR A 219 16.14 -10.69 -6.15
N HIS A 220 14.86 -10.79 -5.75
CA HIS A 220 13.75 -11.13 -6.63
C HIS A 220 12.62 -10.15 -6.35
N TYR A 221 11.99 -9.63 -7.40
CA TYR A 221 10.85 -8.72 -7.27
C TYR A 221 9.66 -9.21 -8.10
N ILE A 222 8.53 -9.43 -7.43
CA ILE A 222 7.28 -9.86 -8.07
C ILE A 222 6.46 -8.62 -8.44
N ALA A 223 6.47 -8.31 -9.72
CA ALA A 223 5.76 -7.18 -10.29
C ALA A 223 4.34 -7.56 -10.76
N GLY A 224 3.42 -6.61 -10.67
CA GLY A 224 2.14 -6.69 -11.37
C GLY A 224 2.31 -6.60 -12.89
N ALA A 225 1.31 -7.07 -13.65
CA ALA A 225 1.34 -7.03 -15.12
C ALA A 225 1.55 -5.61 -15.69
N GLY A 226 0.92 -4.59 -15.10
CA GLY A 226 1.14 -3.18 -15.48
C GLY A 226 2.35 -2.51 -14.82
N GLU A 227 2.89 -3.12 -13.76
CA GLU A 227 4.01 -2.56 -12.99
C GLU A 227 5.32 -2.65 -13.77
N GLN A 228 5.54 -3.75 -14.51
CA GLN A 228 6.73 -3.91 -15.35
C GLN A 228 6.85 -2.87 -16.46
N ALA A 229 5.74 -2.26 -16.90
CA ALA A 229 5.74 -1.29 -17.98
C ALA A 229 6.38 0.06 -17.58
N TYR A 230 6.46 0.38 -16.28
CA TYR A 230 7.01 1.65 -15.80
C TYR A 230 8.20 1.49 -14.85
N LEU A 231 8.55 0.27 -14.42
CA LEU A 231 9.73 0.05 -13.59
C LEU A 231 11.00 0.31 -14.41
N ASN A 232 11.82 1.25 -13.96
CA ASN A 232 13.15 1.45 -14.52
C ASN A 232 14.11 0.38 -13.97
N GLN A 233 14.27 -0.74 -14.68
CA GLN A 233 15.14 -1.83 -14.23
C GLN A 233 16.61 -1.42 -14.07
N ALA A 234 17.06 -0.33 -14.70
CA ALA A 234 18.41 0.21 -14.52
C ALA A 234 18.66 0.77 -13.11
N ASP A 235 17.60 1.05 -12.34
CA ASP A 235 17.70 1.49 -10.94
C ASP A 235 18.09 0.35 -9.97
N ALA A 236 17.92 -0.90 -10.40
CA ALA A 236 18.20 -2.09 -9.60
C ALA A 236 18.56 -3.30 -10.50
N PRO A 237 19.69 -3.24 -11.24
CA PRO A 237 20.07 -4.27 -12.22
C PRO A 237 20.34 -5.65 -11.60
N GLU A 238 20.53 -5.71 -10.28
CA GLU A 238 20.73 -6.95 -9.52
C GLU A 238 19.44 -7.74 -9.24
N ILE A 239 18.26 -7.16 -9.49
CA ILE A 239 16.97 -7.79 -9.22
C ILE A 239 16.56 -8.71 -10.37
N SER A 240 16.18 -9.95 -10.04
CA SER A 240 15.41 -10.80 -10.93
C SER A 240 13.93 -10.44 -10.85
N PHE A 241 13.36 -9.91 -11.93
CA PHE A 241 11.94 -9.55 -11.98
C PHE A 241 11.08 -10.74 -12.40
N LEU A 242 9.98 -10.96 -11.68
CA LEU A 242 8.99 -11.98 -11.98
C LEU A 242 7.61 -11.34 -12.12
N THR A 243 6.80 -11.86 -13.03
CA THR A 243 5.38 -11.50 -13.12
C THR A 243 4.60 -12.29 -12.08
N ARG A 244 3.72 -11.63 -11.32
CA ARG A 244 2.73 -12.34 -10.49
C ARG A 244 1.91 -13.31 -11.34
N ASP A 245 1.42 -14.37 -10.72
CA ASP A 245 0.53 -15.31 -11.39
C ASP A 245 -0.77 -14.60 -11.86
N PRO A 246 -1.35 -15.00 -12.99
CA PRO A 246 -2.61 -14.45 -13.48
C PRO A 246 -3.75 -14.77 -12.50
N ILE A 247 -4.71 -13.85 -12.38
CA ILE A 247 -5.90 -14.03 -11.56
C ILE A 247 -7.08 -13.32 -12.20
N ASP A 248 -8.25 -13.95 -12.15
CA ASP A 248 -9.50 -13.36 -12.61
C ASP A 248 -9.94 -12.20 -11.71
N ARG A 249 -10.72 -11.26 -12.27
CA ARG A 249 -11.32 -10.14 -11.52
C ARG A 249 -10.27 -9.42 -10.66
N PHE A 250 -9.10 -9.18 -11.23
CA PHE A 250 -7.89 -8.83 -10.48
C PHE A 250 -8.05 -7.57 -9.61
N ASP A 251 -8.90 -6.62 -10.00
CA ASP A 251 -9.22 -5.39 -9.25
C ASP A 251 -10.28 -5.54 -8.15
N GLU A 252 -10.96 -6.69 -8.09
CA GLU A 252 -11.94 -6.97 -7.04
C GLU A 252 -11.26 -7.53 -5.78
N ALA A 253 -11.97 -7.49 -4.66
CA ALA A 253 -11.47 -8.00 -3.39
C ALA A 253 -11.37 -9.53 -3.39
N TRP A 254 -10.28 -10.04 -2.81
CA TRP A 254 -10.15 -11.45 -2.49
C TRP A 254 -10.89 -11.73 -1.17
N THR A 255 -11.92 -12.57 -1.26
CA THR A 255 -12.79 -12.95 -0.13
C THR A 255 -12.91 -14.46 0.04
N ASP A 256 -12.09 -15.23 -0.69
CA ASP A 256 -12.13 -16.69 -0.71
C ASP A 256 -11.48 -17.32 0.54
N TYR A 257 -11.43 -16.55 1.63
CA TYR A 257 -10.92 -16.98 2.93
C TYR A 257 -11.85 -18.03 3.53
N PRO A 258 -11.33 -19.24 3.85
CA PRO A 258 -12.12 -20.36 4.36
C PRO A 258 -12.81 -20.05 5.69
#